data_AF-P46632-F1
#
_entry.id   AF-P46632-F1
#
_cell.length_a   1.000
_cell.length_b   1.000
_cell.length_c   1.000
_cell.angle_alpha   90.00
_cell.angle_beta   90.00
_cell.angle_gamma   90.00
#
_symmetry.space_group_name_H-M   'P 1'
#
loop_
_entity.id
_entity.type
_entity.pdbx_description
1 polymer ?
#
loop_
_entity_poly.entity_id
_entity_poly.type
_entity_poly.pdbx_seq_one_letter_code
_entity_poly.pdbx_strand_id
1 'polypeptide(L)'
;MKLGVTVLSVALLVAALCPPALSAPMGSDPPTACCFSYTLRKLPRHFVIDYFETTSLCSQPAVVFQTKKGRQVCANPSESWVQEYVDDLELN
;
A
#
# COMPACT_ATOMS: atom_id res chain seq x y z
N MET A 1 48.44 -3.36 31.33
CA MET A 1 47.20 -4.08 31.70
C MET A 1 45.98 -3.17 31.87
N LYS A 2 46.07 -1.99 32.53
CA LYS A 2 44.90 -1.11 32.76
C LYS A 2 44.25 -0.56 31.47
N LEU A 3 45.05 -0.16 30.48
CA LEU A 3 44.54 0.45 29.25
C LEU A 3 43.71 -0.52 28.38
N GLY A 4 44.04 -1.81 28.40
CA GLY A 4 43.26 -2.83 27.69
C GLY A 4 41.88 -3.03 28.30
N VAL A 5 41.79 -2.99 29.64
CA VAL A 5 40.51 -3.12 30.36
C VAL A 5 39.59 -1.95 30.07
N THR A 6 40.11 -0.71 30.02
CA THR A 6 39.31 0.48 29.69
C THR A 6 38.80 0.47 28.26
N VAL A 7 39.59 -0.03 27.31
CA VAL A 7 39.13 -0.14 25.90
C VAL A 7 38.02 -1.17 25.78
N LEU A 8 38.16 -2.33 26.45
CA LEU A 8 37.15 -3.38 26.46
C LEU A 8 35.83 -2.91 27.09
N SER A 9 35.88 -2.17 28.22
CA SER A 9 34.67 -1.68 28.87
C SER A 9 33.95 -0.62 28.04
N VAL A 10 34.67 0.29 27.39
CA VAL A 10 34.07 1.29 26.48
C VAL A 10 33.44 0.62 25.26
N ALA A 11 34.09 -0.39 24.66
CA ALA A 11 33.51 -1.14 23.54
C ALA A 11 32.21 -1.85 23.94
N LEU A 12 32.16 -2.44 25.14
CA LEU A 12 30.96 -3.11 25.65
C LEU A 12 29.80 -2.13 25.87
N LEU A 13 30.09 -0.93 26.39
CA LEU A 13 29.12 0.15 26.56
C LEU A 13 28.54 0.62 25.22
N VAL A 14 29.37 0.77 24.18
CA VAL A 14 28.91 1.17 22.83
C VAL A 14 28.01 0.09 22.21
N ALA A 15 28.34 -1.20 22.38
CA ALA A 15 27.51 -2.29 21.89
C ALA A 15 26.14 -2.37 22.59
N ALA A 16 26.10 -2.10 23.90
CA ALA A 16 24.85 -2.08 24.67
C ALA A 16 23.96 -0.87 24.35
N LEU A 17 24.56 0.26 23.97
CA LEU A 17 23.84 1.48 23.58
C LEU A 17 23.30 1.43 22.15
N CYS A 18 23.74 0.48 21.33
CA CYS A 18 23.20 0.32 19.99
C CYS A 18 21.89 -0.48 20.09
N PRO A 19 20.72 0.14 19.85
CA PRO A 19 19.49 -0.63 19.76
C PRO A 19 19.69 -1.61 18.60
N PRO A 20 19.34 -2.90 18.76
CA PRO A 20 19.27 -3.77 17.60
C PRO A 20 18.35 -3.08 16.60
N ALA A 21 18.87 -2.82 15.40
CA ALA A 21 18.05 -2.35 14.30
C ALA A 21 16.97 -3.41 14.12
N LEU A 22 15.78 -3.13 14.66
CA LEU A 22 14.60 -3.94 14.47
C LEU A 22 14.30 -3.83 12.98
N SER A 23 14.89 -4.73 12.19
CA SER A 23 14.42 -5.04 10.86
C SER A 23 12.95 -5.37 11.04
N ALA A 24 12.08 -4.47 10.55
CA ALA A 24 10.65 -4.71 10.48
C ALA A 24 10.46 -6.13 9.91
N PRO A 25 9.44 -6.88 10.37
CA PRO A 25 9.13 -8.17 9.76
C PRO A 25 9.06 -7.91 8.25
N MET A 26 9.94 -8.56 7.50
CA MET A 26 9.73 -8.72 6.06
C MET A 26 8.52 -9.65 5.97
N GLY A 27 7.33 -9.09 6.17
CA GLY A 27 6.13 -9.68 5.64
C GLY A 27 6.41 -9.83 4.16
N SER A 28 6.61 -11.06 3.72
CA SER A 28 6.92 -11.42 2.34
C SER A 28 5.79 -11.03 1.39
N ASP A 29 4.65 -10.64 1.93
CA ASP A 29 3.51 -10.19 1.17
C ASP A 29 3.61 -8.67 0.98
N PRO A 30 3.83 -8.18 -0.26
CA PRO A 30 3.80 -6.76 -0.53
C PRO A 30 2.47 -6.16 -0.04
N PRO A 31 2.49 -4.91 0.48
CA PRO A 31 1.29 -4.27 0.98
C PRO A 31 0.22 -4.32 -0.11
N THR A 32 -0.83 -5.07 0.18
CA THR A 32 -1.90 -5.33 -0.76
C THR A 32 -3.01 -4.31 -0.53
N ALA A 33 -3.34 -3.52 -1.55
CA ALA A 33 -4.48 -2.61 -1.49
C ALA A 33 -5.79 -3.40 -1.63
N CYS A 34 -6.60 -3.41 -0.57
CA CYS A 34 -7.94 -3.99 -0.57
C CYS A 34 -9.01 -2.95 -0.28
N CYS A 35 -10.21 -3.17 -0.81
CA CYS A 35 -11.40 -2.37 -0.56
C CYS A 35 -12.34 -3.10 0.40
N PHE A 36 -12.78 -2.42 1.46
CA PHE A 36 -13.75 -2.95 2.42
C PHE A 36 -15.18 -2.43 2.18
N SER A 37 -15.34 -1.43 1.32
CA SER A 37 -16.62 -0.89 0.88
C SER A 37 -16.48 -0.31 -0.53
N TYR A 38 -17.63 -0.16 -1.21
CA TYR A 38 -17.71 0.50 -2.52
C TYR A 38 -18.31 1.89 -2.38
N THR A 39 -17.98 2.77 -3.33
CA THR A 39 -18.70 4.03 -3.51
C THR A 39 -20.16 3.74 -3.84
N LEU A 40 -21.07 4.43 -3.15
CA LEU A 40 -22.51 4.37 -3.45
C LEU A 40 -22.91 5.29 -4.61
N ARG A 41 -21.99 6.14 -5.07
CA ARG A 41 -22.25 7.14 -6.12
C ARG A 41 -21.35 6.87 -7.32
N LYS A 42 -21.95 6.88 -8.52
CA LYS A 42 -21.21 6.92 -9.79
C LYS A 42 -20.31 8.15 -9.80
N LEU A 43 -19.03 7.93 -10.08
CA LEU A 43 -18.07 9.02 -10.22
C LEU A 43 -18.33 9.75 -11.55
N PRO A 44 -18.26 11.08 -11.62
CA PRO A 44 -18.27 11.75 -12.91
C PRO A 44 -17.04 11.38 -13.74
N ARG A 45 -17.24 10.82 -14.94
CA ARG A 45 -16.15 10.29 -15.82
C ARG A 45 -14.96 11.22 -15.97
N HIS A 46 -15.22 12.52 -16.15
CA HIS A 46 -14.19 13.54 -16.37
C HIS A 46 -13.23 13.73 -15.19
N PHE A 47 -13.55 13.20 -14.00
CA PHE A 47 -12.66 13.19 -12.84
C PHE A 47 -11.79 11.94 -12.78
N VAL A 48 -12.15 10.84 -13.44
CA VAL A 48 -11.40 9.59 -13.44
C VAL A 48 -10.28 9.67 -14.48
N ILE A 49 -9.06 9.32 -14.09
CA ILE A 49 -7.87 9.37 -14.97
C ILE A 49 -7.20 8.02 -15.16
N ASP A 50 -7.41 7.08 -14.24
CA ASP A 50 -6.77 5.77 -14.25
C ASP A 50 -7.56 4.81 -13.36
N TYR A 51 -7.26 3.52 -13.44
CA TYR A 51 -7.81 2.49 -12.58
C TYR A 51 -6.81 1.36 -12.32
N PHE A 52 -7.06 0.60 -11.27
CA PHE A 52 -6.44 -0.71 -11.10
C PHE A 52 -7.39 -1.65 -10.39
N GLU A 53 -7.21 -2.96 -10.61
CA GLU A 53 -7.97 -3.99 -9.91
C GLU A 53 -7.26 -4.40 -8.63
N THR A 54 -8.04 -4.66 -7.57
CA THR A 54 -7.49 -5.27 -6.35
C THR A 54 -7.13 -6.73 -6.59
N THR A 55 -6.09 -7.23 -5.93
CA THR A 55 -5.72 -8.65 -6.00
C THR A 55 -6.83 -9.57 -5.48
N SER A 56 -6.80 -10.83 -5.92
CA SER A 56 -7.68 -11.90 -5.46
C SER A 56 -7.47 -12.31 -4.00
N LEU A 57 -6.42 -11.83 -3.33
CA LEU A 57 -6.21 -12.01 -1.89
C LEU A 57 -7.19 -11.19 -1.03
N CYS A 58 -7.84 -10.19 -1.61
CA CYS A 58 -8.84 -9.38 -0.90
C CYS A 58 -10.15 -10.16 -0.69
N SER A 59 -10.86 -9.85 0.39
CA SER A 59 -12.14 -10.51 0.73
C SER A 59 -13.25 -10.26 -0.29
N GLN A 60 -13.13 -9.21 -1.10
CA GLN A 60 -14.06 -8.89 -2.16
C GLN A 60 -13.32 -8.23 -3.34
N PRO A 61 -13.74 -8.49 -4.59
CA PRO A 61 -13.13 -7.89 -5.77
C PRO A 61 -13.52 -6.42 -5.91
N ALA A 62 -12.57 -5.56 -6.27
CA ALA A 62 -12.85 -4.14 -6.48
C ALA A 62 -12.05 -3.57 -7.65
N VAL A 63 -12.64 -2.59 -8.32
CA VAL A 63 -11.91 -1.66 -9.20
C VAL A 63 -11.65 -0.38 -8.40
N VAL A 64 -10.42 0.08 -8.38
CA VAL A 64 -10.02 1.31 -7.71
C VAL A 64 -9.77 2.38 -8.76
N PHE A 65 -10.66 3.37 -8.85
CA PHE A 65 -10.48 4.51 -9.74
C PHE A 65 -9.59 5.57 -9.11
N GLN A 66 -8.59 6.04 -9.86
CA GLN A 66 -7.80 7.21 -9.53
C GLN A 66 -8.45 8.46 -10.14
N THR A 67 -8.61 9.49 -9.31
CA THR A 67 -9.19 10.77 -9.74
C THR A 67 -8.11 11.82 -10.03
N LYS A 68 -8.44 12.86 -10.80
CA LYS A 68 -7.59 14.05 -11.05
C LYS A 68 -7.08 14.72 -9.77
N LYS A 69 -7.76 14.54 -8.64
CA LYS A 69 -7.37 15.08 -7.33
C LYS A 69 -6.48 14.12 -6.53
N GLY A 70 -5.97 13.04 -7.14
CA GLY A 70 -5.15 12.03 -6.47
C GLY A 70 -5.91 11.13 -5.49
N ARG A 71 -7.25 11.16 -5.49
CA ARG A 71 -8.06 10.26 -4.65
C ARG A 71 -8.21 8.90 -5.31
N GLN A 72 -8.13 7.85 -4.52
CA GLN A 72 -8.45 6.48 -4.90
C GLN A 72 -9.86 6.14 -4.39
N VAL A 73 -10.71 5.61 -5.26
CA VAL A 73 -12.11 5.30 -4.93
C VAL A 73 -12.43 3.86 -5.33
N CYS A 74 -12.78 3.05 -4.34
CA CYS A 74 -13.24 1.69 -4.51
C CYS A 74 -14.63 1.66 -5.18
N ALA A 75 -14.78 0.86 -6.24
CA ALA A 75 -16.03 0.67 -6.97
C ALA A 75 -16.32 -0.83 -7.17
N ASN A 76 -17.62 -1.16 -7.23
CA ASN A 76 -18.07 -2.54 -7.40
C ASN A 76 -17.94 -2.96 -8.88
N PRO A 77 -17.13 -3.96 -9.23
CA PRO A 77 -16.95 -4.40 -10.63
C PRO A 77 -18.25 -4.92 -11.27
N SER A 78 -19.26 -5.27 -10.46
CA SER A 78 -20.57 -5.72 -10.97
C SER A 78 -21.45 -4.58 -11.50
N GLU A 79 -21.11 -3.31 -11.26
CA GLU A 79 -21.90 -2.18 -11.75
C GLU A 79 -21.52 -1.80 -13.18
N SER A 80 -22.52 -1.57 -14.04
CA SER A 80 -22.30 -1.31 -15.47
C SER A 80 -21.41 -0.10 -15.72
N TRP A 81 -21.54 0.96 -14.92
CA TRP A 81 -20.72 2.16 -15.10
C TRP A 81 -19.24 1.94 -14.76
N VAL A 82 -18.94 0.97 -13.90
CA VAL A 82 -17.57 0.61 -13.56
C VAL A 82 -16.93 -0.04 -14.78
N GLN A 83 -17.62 -0.99 -15.40
CA GLN A 83 -17.18 -1.65 -16.64
C GLN A 83 -17.05 -0.66 -17.79
N GLU A 84 -18.04 0.22 -18.00
CA GLU A 84 -17.97 1.31 -19.00
C GLU A 84 -16.70 2.17 -18.83
N TYR A 85 -16.29 2.44 -17.58
CA TYR A 85 -15.13 3.30 -17.32
C TYR A 85 -13.81 2.55 -17.47
N VAL A 86 -13.78 1.27 -17.14
CA VAL A 86 -12.64 0.39 -17.41
C VAL A 86 -12.42 0.31 -18.92
N ASP A 87 -13.47 -0.01 -19.68
CA ASP A 87 -13.40 -0.10 -21.15
C ASP A 87 -12.92 1.23 -21.78
N ASP A 88 -13.46 2.36 -21.33
CA ASP A 88 -13.07 3.69 -21.84
C ASP A 88 -11.65 4.12 -21.43
N LEU A 89 -11.07 3.51 -20.39
CA LEU A 89 -9.67 3.72 -20.00
C LEU A 89 -8.71 2.74 -20.69
N GLU A 90 -9.14 1.52 -21.02
CA GLU A 90 -8.34 0.54 -21.77
C GLU A 90 -8.20 0.89 -23.26
N LEU A 91 -9.20 1.59 -23.82
CA LEU A 91 -9.23 2.00 -25.22
C LEU A 91 -8.46 3.30 -25.51
N ASN A 92 -7.96 4.01 -24.49
CA ASN A 92 -7.33 5.33 -24.62
C ASN A 92 -5.90 5.37 -24.07
#